data_AF-A0A2N3QR88-F1
#
_entry.id   AF-A0A2N3QR88-F1
#
_cell.length_a   1.000
_cell.length_b   1.000
_cell.length_c   1.000
_cell.angle_alpha   90.00
_cell.angle_beta   90.00
_cell.angle_gamma   90.00
#
_symmetry.space_group_name_H-M   'P 1'
#
loop_
_entity.id
_entity.type
_entity.pdbx_description
1 polymer ?
#
loop_
_entity_poly.entity_id
_entity_poly.type
_entity_poly.pdbx_seq_one_letter_code
_entity_poly.pdbx_strand_id
1 'polypeptide(L)'
;MEIKELGIRVTATPREPLNERLVDERDELACEALDEQFRRQRRELGVAQASRLWFEPVLDTWRTWIEDPRFDELDCEAQALCGLAVTVTDSLAMRDALIMMLIMGTDHGSGEEIMEFAVHPHTRASGDAMGRMLTEAFDDPQARPDCVRVERGIAALEQCAQVVPDQYCAQPLAMAAYACWWIGDARAMPMAMQAVAMDDDATLAGIVIAALLRDIHPAWLCMPKAPKEACTAGEAM
;
A
#
# COMPACT_ATOMS: atom_id res chain seq x y z
N MET A 1 -8.86 20.50 -18.25
CA MET A 1 -9.42 19.41 -19.07
C MET A 1 -10.14 18.48 -18.10
N GLU A 2 -11.47 18.47 -18.12
CA GLU A 2 -12.30 17.86 -17.08
C GLU A 2 -12.25 16.34 -17.14
N ILE A 3 -11.80 15.72 -16.05
CA ILE A 3 -11.83 14.28 -15.79
C ILE A 3 -13.26 13.91 -15.37
N LYS A 4 -14.18 13.80 -16.34
CA LYS A 4 -15.59 13.46 -16.06
C LYS A 4 -16.10 12.15 -16.69
N GLU A 5 -15.29 11.42 -17.46
CA GLU A 5 -15.76 10.24 -18.22
C GLU A 5 -15.13 8.89 -17.83
N LEU A 6 -14.70 8.75 -16.58
CA LEU A 6 -14.20 7.47 -16.06
C LEU A 6 -15.31 6.52 -15.59
N GLY A 7 -16.53 6.98 -15.29
CA GLY A 7 -17.61 6.11 -14.78
C GLY A 7 -17.31 5.43 -13.43
N ILE A 8 -16.07 5.55 -12.95
CA ILE A 8 -15.65 5.32 -11.58
C ILE A 8 -15.55 6.71 -10.95
N ARG A 9 -16.56 7.08 -10.16
CA ARG A 9 -16.40 8.16 -9.20
C ARG A 9 -15.63 7.57 -8.02
N VAL A 10 -14.29 7.61 -8.05
CA VAL A 10 -13.55 7.66 -6.78
C VAL A 10 -13.66 9.12 -6.33
N THR A 11 -14.82 9.44 -5.76
CA THR A 11 -15.02 10.69 -5.01
C THR A 11 -14.73 10.38 -3.56
N ALA A 12 -13.48 9.99 -3.25
CA ALA A 12 -12.97 10.20 -1.92
C ALA A 12 -12.68 11.70 -1.83
N THR A 13 -13.52 12.44 -1.10
CA THR A 13 -13.14 13.77 -0.62
C THR A 13 -11.77 13.65 0.02
N PRO A 14 -10.81 14.56 -0.27
CA PRO A 14 -9.54 14.58 0.45
C PRO A 14 -9.84 14.56 1.95
N ARG A 15 -9.36 13.53 2.67
CA ARG A 15 -9.39 13.51 4.14
C ARG A 15 -8.72 14.81 4.63
N GLU A 16 -9.20 15.36 5.75
CA GLU A 16 -8.63 16.58 6.31
C GLU A 16 -7.10 16.42 6.45
N PRO A 17 -6.33 17.48 6.14
CA PRO A 17 -4.88 17.45 6.26
C PRO A 17 -4.48 17.02 7.69
N LEU A 18 -3.39 16.25 7.83
CA LEU A 18 -2.92 15.75 9.15
C LEU A 18 -2.44 16.86 10.10
N ASN A 19 -2.56 18.13 9.74
CA ASN A 19 -2.03 19.28 10.48
C ASN A 19 -2.78 19.58 11.80
N GLU A 20 -3.98 19.04 12.00
CA GLU A 20 -4.78 19.17 13.23
C GLU A 20 -5.03 17.84 13.94
N ARG A 21 -4.12 16.87 13.74
CA ARG A 21 -4.26 15.53 14.31
C ARG A 21 -3.91 15.52 15.79
N LEU A 22 -4.85 15.04 16.61
CA LEU A 22 -4.62 14.76 18.02
C LEU A 22 -4.12 13.32 18.15
N VAL A 23 -2.84 13.16 18.42
CA VAL A 23 -2.25 11.85 18.75
C VAL A 23 -2.66 11.48 20.18
N ASP A 24 -3.23 10.29 20.36
CA ASP A 24 -3.47 9.75 21.70
C ASP A 24 -2.15 9.29 22.31
N GLU A 25 -1.81 9.75 23.51
CA GLU A 25 -0.60 9.34 24.24
C GLU A 25 -0.49 7.81 24.36
N ARG A 26 -1.63 7.10 24.38
CA ARG A 26 -1.66 5.63 24.42
C ARG A 26 -1.14 5.01 23.13
N ASP A 27 -1.45 5.58 21.98
CA ASP A 27 -1.02 5.08 20.67
C ASP A 27 0.45 5.39 20.41
N GLU A 28 0.94 6.53 20.93
CA GLU A 28 2.36 6.87 20.94
C GLU A 28 3.16 5.84 21.76
N LEU A 29 2.75 5.59 23.00
CA LEU A 29 3.37 4.57 23.86
C LEU A 29 3.28 3.16 23.26
N ALA A 30 2.18 2.84 22.58
CA ALA A 30 2.01 1.55 21.91
C ALA A 30 3.02 1.37 20.77
N CYS A 31 3.23 2.39 19.93
CA CYS A 31 4.21 2.33 18.86
C CYS A 31 5.64 2.20 19.40
N GLU A 32 6.01 2.98 20.41
CA GLU A 32 7.33 2.88 21.04
C GLU A 32 7.60 1.51 21.66
N ALA A 33 6.61 0.95 22.37
CA ALA A 33 6.73 -0.37 22.98
C ALA A 33 6.87 -1.48 21.92
N LEU A 34 6.15 -1.37 20.82
CA LEU A 34 6.22 -2.29 19.68
C LEU A 34 7.59 -2.19 18.97
N ASP A 35 8.10 -0.99 18.70
CA ASP A 35 9.43 -0.79 18.12
C ASP A 35 10.52 -1.39 19.01
N GLU A 36 10.49 -1.10 20.32
CA GLU A 36 11.46 -1.67 21.26
C GLU A 36 11.36 -3.21 21.32
N GLN A 37 10.14 -3.75 21.31
CA GLN A 37 9.91 -5.19 21.26
C GLN A 37 10.52 -5.81 20.00
N PHE A 38 10.27 -5.23 18.83
CA PHE A 38 10.80 -5.76 17.57
C PHE A 38 12.34 -5.74 17.56
N ARG A 39 12.93 -4.63 17.98
CA ARG A 39 14.39 -4.48 18.10
C ARG A 39 14.98 -5.46 19.12
N ARG A 40 14.31 -5.69 20.24
CA ARG A 40 14.72 -6.69 21.25
C ARG A 40 14.69 -8.10 20.67
N GLN A 41 13.60 -8.50 20.00
CA GLN A 41 13.48 -9.81 19.37
C GLN A 41 14.60 -10.05 18.35
N ARG A 42 14.93 -9.04 17.52
CA ARG A 42 16.05 -9.14 16.56
C ARG A 42 17.40 -9.37 17.23
N ARG A 43 17.63 -8.79 18.42
CA ARG A 43 18.86 -9.01 19.21
C ARG A 43 18.91 -10.40 19.82
N GLU A 44 17.77 -10.93 20.28
CA GLU A 44 17.70 -12.21 21.01
C GLU A 44 17.63 -13.43 20.09
N LEU A 45 16.84 -13.36 19.01
CA LEU A 45 16.53 -14.48 18.11
C LEU A 45 17.32 -14.41 16.79
N GLY A 46 17.97 -13.28 16.51
CA GLY A 46 18.54 -12.98 15.21
C GLY A 46 17.49 -12.46 14.21
N VAL A 47 17.97 -11.83 13.13
CA VAL A 47 17.13 -11.05 12.20
C VAL A 47 16.04 -11.89 11.54
N ALA A 48 16.38 -13.05 10.96
CA ALA A 48 15.43 -13.84 10.18
C ALA A 48 14.29 -14.41 11.06
N GLN A 49 14.64 -15.05 12.18
CA GLN A 49 13.64 -15.63 13.07
C GLN A 49 12.73 -14.57 13.71
N ALA A 50 13.31 -13.44 14.16
CA ALA A 50 12.53 -12.33 14.68
C ALA A 50 11.60 -11.73 13.60
N SER A 51 12.10 -11.55 12.37
CA SER A 51 11.31 -11.01 11.27
C SER A 51 10.10 -11.89 10.97
N ARG A 52 10.29 -13.21 10.94
CA ARG A 52 9.20 -14.15 10.69
C ARG A 52 8.13 -14.09 11.78
N LEU A 53 8.57 -14.18 13.05
CA LEU A 53 7.68 -14.14 14.20
C LEU A 53 6.91 -12.82 14.30
N TRP A 54 7.57 -11.71 13.97
CA TRP A 54 6.97 -10.37 13.99
C TRP A 54 5.97 -10.18 12.85
N PHE A 55 6.35 -10.58 11.64
CA PHE A 55 5.61 -10.25 10.43
C PHE A 55 4.37 -11.12 10.22
N GLU A 56 4.36 -12.35 10.71
CA GLU A 56 3.24 -13.29 10.56
C GLU A 56 1.88 -12.68 11.00
N PRO A 57 1.71 -12.16 12.23
CA PRO A 57 0.45 -11.53 12.63
C PRO A 57 0.11 -10.28 11.82
N VAL A 58 1.11 -9.47 11.45
CA VAL A 58 0.90 -8.24 10.65
C VAL A 58 0.40 -8.59 9.25
N LEU A 59 1.00 -9.62 8.64
CA LEU A 59 0.62 -10.13 7.33
C LEU A 59 -0.80 -10.69 7.32
N ASP A 60 -1.19 -11.42 8.38
CA ASP A 60 -2.54 -11.97 8.54
C ASP A 60 -3.59 -10.88 8.68
N THR A 61 -3.30 -9.86 9.49
CA THR A 61 -4.18 -8.69 9.66
C THR A 61 -4.31 -7.91 8.35
N TRP A 62 -3.20 -7.60 7.69
CA TRP A 62 -3.19 -6.88 6.42
C TRP A 62 -4.01 -7.60 5.34
N ARG A 63 -3.80 -8.91 5.21
CA ARG A 63 -4.56 -9.78 4.30
C ARG A 63 -6.06 -9.73 4.61
N THR A 64 -6.43 -9.80 5.89
CA THR A 64 -7.83 -9.70 6.30
C THR A 64 -8.46 -8.37 5.87
N TRP A 65 -7.76 -7.25 6.06
CA TRP A 65 -8.26 -5.93 5.69
C TRP A 65 -8.50 -5.77 4.19
N ILE A 66 -7.58 -6.25 3.35
CA ILE A 66 -7.70 -6.08 1.91
C ILE A 66 -8.68 -7.08 1.28
N GLU A 67 -8.88 -8.25 1.89
CA GLU A 67 -9.75 -9.32 1.37
C GLU A 67 -11.19 -9.30 1.92
N ASP A 68 -11.46 -8.87 3.17
CA ASP A 68 -12.81 -8.93 3.74
C ASP A 68 -13.74 -7.91 3.05
N PRO A 69 -14.83 -8.37 2.40
CA PRO A 69 -15.79 -7.48 1.77
C PRO A 69 -16.49 -6.49 2.71
N ARG A 70 -16.45 -6.76 4.02
CA ARG A 70 -17.06 -5.95 5.09
C ARG A 70 -16.03 -5.06 5.81
N PHE A 71 -14.81 -4.97 5.30
CA PHE A 71 -13.80 -4.08 5.85
C PHE A 71 -14.33 -2.65 5.98
N ASP A 72 -14.18 -2.09 7.18
CA ASP A 72 -14.39 -0.69 7.53
C ASP A 72 -13.12 -0.22 8.24
N GLU A 73 -12.48 0.83 7.76
CA GLU A 73 -11.25 1.32 8.37
C GLU A 73 -11.46 1.81 9.80
N LEU A 74 -12.68 2.23 10.16
CA LEU A 74 -12.99 2.72 11.51
C LEU A 74 -13.03 1.60 12.54
N ASP A 75 -13.20 0.35 12.10
CA ASP A 75 -13.17 -0.84 12.94
C ASP A 75 -11.74 -1.38 13.18
N CYS A 76 -10.73 -0.76 12.57
CA CYS A 76 -9.34 -1.17 12.77
C CYS A 76 -8.87 -0.90 14.21
N GLU A 77 -8.41 -1.95 14.88
CA GLU A 77 -7.82 -1.82 16.22
C GLU A 77 -6.54 -0.97 16.18
N ALA A 78 -6.45 0.02 17.08
CA ALA A 78 -5.28 0.90 17.15
C ALA A 78 -3.96 0.12 17.31
N GLN A 79 -3.95 -0.96 18.09
CA GLN A 79 -2.79 -1.83 18.27
C GLN A 79 -2.32 -2.46 16.94
N ALA A 80 -3.25 -2.87 16.08
CA ALA A 80 -2.94 -3.43 14.77
C ALA A 80 -2.39 -2.36 13.81
N LEU A 81 -2.95 -1.15 13.84
CA LEU A 81 -2.45 -0.02 13.07
C LEU A 81 -1.03 0.39 13.52
N CYS A 82 -0.77 0.41 14.83
CA CYS A 82 0.57 0.64 15.39
C CYS A 82 1.55 -0.46 14.93
N GLY A 83 1.13 -1.73 14.98
CA GLY A 83 1.93 -2.86 14.52
C GLY A 83 2.29 -2.77 13.04
N LEU A 84 1.33 -2.39 12.19
CA LEU A 84 1.58 -2.11 10.77
C LEU A 84 2.59 -0.96 10.60
N ALA A 85 2.37 0.17 11.28
CA ALA A 85 3.21 1.36 11.12
C ALA A 85 4.66 1.11 11.52
N VAL A 86 4.88 0.47 12.68
CA VAL A 86 6.22 0.06 13.13
C VAL A 86 6.86 -0.88 12.11
N THR A 87 6.10 -1.86 11.61
CA THR A 87 6.61 -2.83 10.62
C THR A 87 7.12 -2.15 9.35
N VAL A 88 6.34 -1.23 8.77
CA VAL A 88 6.69 -0.58 7.50
C VAL A 88 7.73 0.52 7.66
N THR A 89 7.89 1.03 8.88
CA THR A 89 8.92 2.01 9.25
C THR A 89 10.27 1.32 9.45
N ASP A 90 10.31 0.22 10.21
CA ASP A 90 11.57 -0.44 10.58
C ASP A 90 12.07 -1.47 9.54
N SER A 91 11.25 -1.85 8.55
CA SER A 91 11.61 -2.87 7.55
C SER A 91 11.03 -2.60 6.16
N LEU A 92 11.89 -2.11 5.25
CA LEU A 92 11.54 -1.92 3.83
C LEU A 92 11.14 -3.24 3.16
N ALA A 93 11.76 -4.36 3.53
CA ALA A 93 11.43 -5.67 2.96
C ALA A 93 10.01 -6.11 3.32
N MET A 94 9.58 -5.87 4.57
CA MET A 94 8.21 -6.16 5.00
C MET A 94 7.22 -5.19 4.34
N ARG A 95 7.55 -3.90 4.26
CA ARG A 95 6.76 -2.91 3.52
C ARG A 95 6.52 -3.34 2.08
N ASP A 96 7.58 -3.69 1.37
CA ASP A 96 7.51 -4.06 -0.04
C ASP A 96 6.72 -5.37 -0.20
N ALA A 97 6.88 -6.33 0.71
CA ALA A 97 6.06 -7.55 0.74
C ALA A 97 4.55 -7.26 0.88
N LEU A 98 4.15 -6.30 1.73
CA LEU A 98 2.75 -5.87 1.88
C LEU A 98 2.22 -5.14 0.62
N ILE A 99 3.06 -4.32 -0.03
CA ILE A 99 2.73 -3.69 -1.32
C ILE A 99 2.52 -4.75 -2.39
N MET A 100 3.40 -5.76 -2.47
CA MET A 100 3.27 -6.85 -3.43
C MET A 100 1.95 -7.58 -3.24
N MET A 101 1.61 -7.92 -1.99
CA MET A 101 0.31 -8.53 -1.69
C MET A 101 -0.86 -7.63 -2.13
N LEU A 102 -0.75 -6.31 -2.00
CA LEU A 102 -1.80 -5.38 -2.43
C LEU A 102 -1.98 -5.34 -3.96
N ILE A 103 -0.88 -5.32 -4.73
CA ILE A 103 -0.92 -5.09 -6.19
C ILE A 103 -1.08 -6.39 -7.00
N MET A 104 -0.62 -7.52 -6.48
CA MET A 104 -0.54 -8.79 -7.23
C MET A 104 -1.84 -9.58 -7.29
N GLY A 105 -2.93 -9.15 -6.62
CA GLY A 105 -4.19 -9.90 -6.64
C GLY A 105 -4.09 -11.23 -5.88
N THR A 106 -5.15 -12.04 -5.93
CA THR A 106 -5.24 -13.31 -5.17
C THR A 106 -4.56 -14.48 -5.90
N ASP A 107 -4.25 -14.29 -7.18
CA ASP A 107 -3.79 -15.35 -8.08
C ASP A 107 -2.27 -15.49 -8.10
N HIS A 108 -1.56 -14.62 -7.37
CA HIS A 108 -0.11 -14.53 -7.42
C HIS A 108 0.49 -14.40 -6.01
N GLY A 109 1.44 -15.28 -5.69
CA GLY A 109 2.16 -15.29 -4.42
C GLY A 109 1.39 -15.94 -3.28
N SER A 110 1.82 -17.12 -2.85
CA SER A 110 1.36 -17.71 -1.59
C SER A 110 1.80 -16.87 -0.39
N GLY A 111 1.09 -16.95 0.74
CA GLY A 111 1.50 -16.26 1.96
C GLY A 111 2.92 -16.63 2.42
N GLU A 112 3.37 -17.84 2.12
CA GLU A 112 4.75 -18.29 2.38
C GLU A 112 5.77 -17.59 1.48
N GLU A 113 5.47 -17.36 0.21
CA GLU A 113 6.35 -16.61 -0.70
C GLU A 113 6.48 -15.15 -0.26
N ILE A 114 5.38 -14.53 0.16
CA ILE A 114 5.39 -13.16 0.72
C ILE A 114 6.21 -13.10 2.02
N MET A 115 6.05 -14.09 2.89
CA MET A 115 6.85 -14.22 4.12
C MET A 115 8.34 -14.36 3.81
N GLU A 116 8.69 -15.18 2.81
CA GLU A 116 10.07 -15.41 2.43
C GLU A 116 10.74 -14.14 1.88
N PHE A 117 10.01 -13.31 1.13
CA PHE A 117 10.51 -12.00 0.69
C PHE A 117 10.80 -11.08 1.87
N ALA A 118 9.91 -11.04 2.86
CA ALA A 118 10.07 -10.20 4.04
C ALA A 118 11.25 -10.64 4.92
N VAL A 119 11.47 -11.95 5.05
CA VAL A 119 12.48 -12.53 5.95
C VAL A 119 13.86 -12.63 5.30
N HIS A 120 13.92 -12.92 4.00
CA HIS A 120 15.16 -13.12 3.25
C HIS A 120 15.25 -12.25 1.98
N PRO A 121 15.18 -10.91 2.11
CA PRO A 121 15.10 -9.99 0.96
C PRO A 121 16.37 -9.93 0.11
N HIS A 122 17.53 -10.27 0.68
CA HIS A 122 18.83 -10.16 -0.01
C HIS A 122 19.22 -11.40 -0.81
N THR A 123 18.40 -12.45 -0.83
CA THR A 123 18.69 -13.57 -1.71
C THR A 123 18.51 -13.12 -3.16
N ARG A 124 19.39 -13.60 -4.04
CA ARG A 124 19.27 -13.31 -5.47
C ARG A 124 17.91 -13.77 -6.03
N ALA A 125 17.39 -14.88 -5.51
CA ALA A 125 16.07 -15.38 -5.86
C ALA A 125 14.95 -14.38 -5.50
N SER A 126 14.99 -13.80 -4.31
CA SER A 126 14.03 -12.77 -3.86
C SER A 126 14.08 -11.52 -4.74
N GLY A 127 15.28 -11.02 -5.04
CA GLY A 127 15.47 -9.85 -5.90
C GLY A 127 15.01 -10.08 -7.35
N ASP A 128 15.40 -11.20 -7.96
CA ASP A 128 15.02 -11.55 -9.34
C ASP A 128 13.51 -11.84 -9.45
N ALA A 129 12.88 -12.41 -8.41
CA ALA A 129 11.44 -12.60 -8.36
C ALA A 129 10.70 -11.26 -8.24
N MET A 130 11.10 -10.39 -7.30
CA MET A 130 10.48 -9.08 -7.11
C MET A 130 10.58 -8.20 -8.36
N GLY A 131 11.75 -8.16 -8.99
CA GLY A 131 11.94 -7.43 -10.25
C GLY A 131 11.03 -7.92 -11.37
N ARG A 132 10.88 -9.25 -11.53
CA ARG A 132 9.98 -9.83 -12.54
C ARG A 132 8.52 -9.49 -12.25
N MET A 133 8.06 -9.71 -11.02
CA MET A 133 6.67 -9.47 -10.64
C MET A 133 6.28 -7.99 -10.81
N LEU A 134 7.17 -7.06 -10.45
CA LEU A 134 6.95 -5.63 -10.68
C LEU A 134 6.94 -5.29 -12.18
N THR A 135 7.87 -5.84 -12.96
CA THR A 135 7.90 -5.62 -14.41
C THR A 135 6.62 -6.13 -15.08
N GLU A 136 6.19 -7.36 -14.73
CA GLU A 136 4.96 -7.96 -15.24
C GLU A 136 3.73 -7.12 -14.84
N ALA A 137 3.65 -6.66 -13.59
CA ALA A 137 2.55 -5.80 -13.16
C ALA A 137 2.54 -4.44 -13.89
N PHE A 138 3.68 -3.78 -14.07
CA PHE A 138 3.72 -2.44 -14.67
C PHE A 138 3.62 -2.41 -16.17
N ASP A 139 4.22 -3.39 -16.86
CA ASP A 139 4.34 -3.37 -18.32
C ASP A 139 3.20 -4.14 -19.00
N ASP A 140 2.47 -5.01 -18.29
CA ASP A 140 1.31 -5.71 -18.85
C ASP A 140 0.06 -4.82 -18.82
N PRO A 141 -0.46 -4.39 -19.98
CA PRO A 141 -1.68 -3.60 -20.03
C PRO A 141 -2.96 -4.37 -19.62
N GLN A 142 -2.87 -5.69 -19.51
CA GLN A 142 -3.94 -6.57 -19.02
C GLN A 142 -3.87 -6.82 -17.52
N ALA A 143 -2.79 -6.43 -16.83
CA ALA A 143 -2.64 -6.53 -15.38
C ALA A 143 -3.47 -5.46 -14.65
N ARG A 144 -4.80 -5.50 -14.84
CA ARG A 144 -5.71 -4.58 -14.19
C ARG A 144 -5.80 -4.88 -12.70
N PRO A 145 -5.66 -3.86 -11.83
CA PRO A 145 -5.80 -4.07 -10.40
C PRO A 145 -7.23 -4.46 -10.01
N ASP A 146 -7.33 -5.23 -8.93
CA ASP A 146 -8.54 -5.26 -8.13
C ASP A 146 -8.67 -3.93 -7.37
N CYS A 147 -9.31 -2.94 -7.99
CA CYS A 147 -9.45 -1.61 -7.41
C CYS A 147 -10.17 -1.63 -6.05
N VAL A 148 -11.06 -2.59 -5.79
CA VAL A 148 -11.78 -2.66 -4.51
C VAL A 148 -10.82 -3.11 -3.41
N ARG A 149 -10.01 -4.14 -3.68
CA ARG A 149 -8.94 -4.58 -2.78
C ARG A 149 -7.93 -3.46 -2.51
N VAL A 150 -7.48 -2.78 -3.58
CA VAL A 150 -6.50 -1.70 -3.44
C VAL A 150 -7.07 -0.54 -2.60
N GLU A 151 -8.33 -0.17 -2.81
CA GLU A 151 -8.99 0.89 -2.03
C GLU A 151 -9.09 0.55 -0.54
N ARG A 152 -9.37 -0.71 -0.18
CA ARG A 152 -9.33 -1.14 1.24
C ARG A 152 -7.95 -0.97 1.85
N GLY A 153 -6.90 -1.34 1.10
CA GLY A 153 -5.53 -1.12 1.53
C GLY A 153 -5.20 0.36 1.72
N ILE A 154 -5.64 1.22 0.79
CA ILE A 154 -5.50 2.68 0.91
C ILE A 154 -6.21 3.19 2.17
N ALA A 155 -7.46 2.80 2.39
CA ALA A 155 -8.25 3.21 3.56
C ALA A 155 -7.60 2.77 4.89
N ALA A 156 -7.08 1.53 4.96
CA ALA A 156 -6.34 1.05 6.12
C ALA A 156 -5.06 1.86 6.39
N LEU A 157 -4.32 2.21 5.34
CA LEU A 157 -3.08 3.01 5.45
C LEU A 157 -3.36 4.47 5.81
N GLU A 158 -4.42 5.06 5.25
CA GLU A 158 -4.90 6.38 5.66
C GLU A 158 -5.27 6.39 7.13
N GLN A 159 -6.05 5.40 7.58
CA GLN A 159 -6.44 5.28 8.99
C GLN A 159 -5.22 5.05 9.90
N CYS A 160 -4.26 4.24 9.46
CA CYS A 160 -3.00 4.04 10.16
C CYS A 160 -2.29 5.40 10.39
N ALA A 161 -2.16 6.21 9.34
CA ALA A 161 -1.55 7.54 9.44
C ALA A 161 -2.34 8.53 10.32
N GLN A 162 -3.65 8.32 10.52
CA GLN A 162 -4.46 9.11 11.45
C GLN A 162 -4.21 8.74 12.92
N VAL A 163 -3.88 7.48 13.21
CA VAL A 163 -3.76 6.96 14.58
C VAL A 163 -2.34 7.11 15.13
N VAL A 164 -1.32 6.68 14.39
CA VAL A 164 0.07 6.54 14.90
C VAL A 164 0.79 7.88 15.03
N PRO A 165 1.75 8.10 15.93
CA PRO A 165 2.43 9.40 16.05
C PRO A 165 3.24 9.74 14.78
N ASP A 166 3.56 11.02 14.59
CA ASP A 166 4.10 11.57 13.33
C ASP A 166 5.32 10.80 12.79
N GLN A 167 6.20 10.33 13.67
CA GLN A 167 7.39 9.55 13.29
C GLN A 167 7.10 8.21 12.59
N TYR A 168 5.87 7.70 12.66
CA TYR A 168 5.45 6.48 11.95
C TYR A 168 4.43 6.75 10.83
N CYS A 169 4.07 8.01 10.55
CA CYS A 169 3.06 8.35 9.55
C CYS A 169 3.58 8.28 8.11
N ALA A 170 4.87 8.59 7.89
CA ALA A 170 5.40 8.81 6.55
C ALA A 170 5.34 7.56 5.66
N GLN A 171 5.72 6.39 6.17
CA GLN A 171 5.75 5.15 5.38
C GLN A 171 4.33 4.65 5.02
N PRO A 172 3.33 4.63 5.93
CA PRO A 172 1.94 4.34 5.55
C PRO A 172 1.40 5.27 4.45
N LEU A 173 1.66 6.58 4.56
CA LEU A 173 1.27 7.55 3.52
C LEU A 173 1.98 7.31 2.19
N ALA A 174 3.27 6.96 2.22
CA ALA A 174 4.02 6.63 1.01
C ALA A 174 3.47 5.38 0.31
N MET A 175 3.08 4.36 1.08
CA MET A 175 2.41 3.17 0.55
C MET A 175 1.04 3.51 -0.03
N ALA A 176 0.23 4.33 0.66
CA ALA A 176 -1.08 4.76 0.18
C ALA A 176 -0.96 5.57 -1.11
N ALA A 177 0.05 6.46 -1.20
CA ALA A 177 0.35 7.22 -2.39
C ALA A 177 0.72 6.32 -3.58
N TYR A 178 1.54 5.30 -3.33
CA TYR A 178 1.92 4.33 -4.34
C TYR A 178 0.72 3.50 -4.82
N ALA A 179 -0.13 3.05 -3.91
CA ALA A 179 -1.36 2.35 -4.23
C ALA A 179 -2.33 3.23 -5.04
N CYS A 180 -2.47 4.51 -4.67
CA CYS A 180 -3.24 5.49 -5.44
C CYS A 180 -2.67 5.67 -6.85
N TRP A 181 -1.34 5.81 -6.99
CA TRP A 181 -0.69 5.89 -8.30
C TRP A 181 -0.96 4.63 -9.15
N TRP A 182 -0.89 3.46 -8.52
CA TRP A 182 -1.16 2.17 -9.17
C TRP A 182 -2.58 2.08 -9.76
N ILE A 183 -3.58 2.65 -9.07
CA ILE A 183 -4.99 2.67 -9.56
C ILE A 183 -5.36 3.94 -10.37
N GLY A 184 -4.43 4.87 -10.56
CA GLY A 184 -4.66 6.15 -11.25
C GLY A 184 -5.46 7.18 -10.45
N ASP A 185 -5.42 7.11 -9.12
CA ASP A 185 -6.10 8.03 -8.22
C ASP A 185 -5.30 9.33 -8.00
N ALA A 186 -5.99 10.47 -8.09
CA ALA A 186 -5.42 11.80 -7.92
C ALA A 186 -4.88 12.08 -6.50
N ARG A 187 -5.28 11.29 -5.48
CA ARG A 187 -4.76 11.34 -4.12
C ARG A 187 -3.27 10.98 -4.02
N ALA A 188 -2.70 10.34 -5.04
CA ALA A 188 -1.29 9.91 -5.05
C ALA A 188 -0.30 11.06 -4.79
N MET A 189 -0.43 12.19 -5.51
CA MET A 189 0.47 13.33 -5.34
C MET A 189 0.39 13.98 -3.95
N PRO A 190 -0.78 14.41 -3.44
CA PRO A 190 -0.85 15.04 -2.13
C PRO A 190 -0.37 14.12 -1.00
N MET A 191 -0.68 12.82 -1.05
CA MET A 191 -0.18 11.85 -0.06
C MET A 191 1.34 11.70 -0.12
N ALA A 192 1.93 11.62 -1.32
CA ALA A 192 3.37 11.50 -1.45
C ALA A 192 4.10 12.76 -0.97
N MET A 193 3.57 13.95 -1.29
CA MET A 193 4.12 15.21 -0.79
C MET A 193 4.06 15.30 0.73
N GLN A 194 2.96 14.82 1.32
CA GLN A 194 2.80 14.79 2.77
C GLN A 194 3.78 13.81 3.43
N ALA A 195 3.97 12.62 2.87
CA ALA A 195 4.95 11.65 3.35
C ALA A 195 6.37 12.23 3.36
N VAL A 196 6.80 12.86 2.26
CA VAL A 196 8.13 13.51 2.16
C VAL A 196 8.27 14.70 3.11
N ALA A 197 7.19 15.42 3.39
CA ALA A 197 7.22 16.52 4.36
C ALA A 197 7.38 16.03 5.81
N MET A 198 6.98 14.79 6.10
CA MET A 198 7.14 14.14 7.40
C MET A 198 8.51 13.48 7.55
N ASP A 199 8.97 12.81 6.51
CA ASP A 199 10.24 12.08 6.46
C ASP A 199 10.82 12.13 5.04
N ASP A 200 11.94 12.81 4.85
CA ASP A 200 12.61 12.93 3.56
C ASP A 200 13.28 11.62 3.10
N ASP A 201 13.47 10.66 4.02
CA ASP A 201 13.93 9.30 3.72
C ASP A 201 12.80 8.36 3.28
N ALA A 202 11.55 8.85 3.16
CA ALA A 202 10.41 8.14 2.57
C ALA A 202 10.56 7.99 1.04
N THR A 203 11.60 7.26 0.61
CA THR A 203 12.02 7.07 -0.79
C THR A 203 10.89 6.64 -1.73
N LEU A 204 9.94 5.82 -1.26
CA LEU A 204 8.78 5.39 -2.04
C LEU A 204 7.90 6.58 -2.46
N ALA A 205 7.69 7.56 -1.59
CA ALA A 205 6.95 8.77 -1.92
C ALA A 205 7.71 9.61 -2.96
N GLY A 206 9.04 9.70 -2.84
CA GLY A 206 9.89 10.32 -3.86
C GLY A 206 9.75 9.67 -5.23
N ILE A 207 9.67 8.33 -5.29
CA ILE A 207 9.44 7.57 -6.53
C ILE A 207 8.08 7.93 -7.14
N VAL A 208 7.01 7.99 -6.34
CA VAL A 208 5.66 8.35 -6.81
C VAL A 208 5.64 9.77 -7.37
N ILE A 209 6.22 10.75 -6.66
CA ILE A 209 6.33 12.14 -7.14
C ILE A 209 7.09 12.19 -8.46
N ALA A 210 8.24 11.50 -8.53
CA ALA A 210 9.08 11.45 -9.71
C ALA A 210 8.38 10.84 -10.93
N ALA A 211 7.56 9.81 -10.73
CA ALA A 211 6.76 9.18 -11.77
C ALA A 211 5.67 10.13 -12.28
N LEU A 212 4.88 10.72 -11.38
CA LEU A 212 3.80 11.64 -11.72
C LEU A 212 4.29 12.91 -12.43
N LEU A 213 5.40 13.51 -11.98
CA LEU A 213 6.00 14.68 -12.65
C LEU A 213 6.52 14.38 -14.06
N ARG A 214 6.81 13.11 -14.35
CA ARG A 214 7.28 12.64 -15.66
C ARG A 214 6.16 12.02 -16.51
N ASP A 215 4.92 12.08 -16.04
CA ASP A 215 3.75 11.47 -16.69
C ASP A 215 3.92 9.95 -16.90
N ILE A 216 4.58 9.27 -15.96
CA ILE A 216 4.75 7.82 -15.96
C ILE A 216 3.60 7.18 -15.19
N HIS A 217 2.86 6.31 -15.88
CA HIS A 217 1.69 5.60 -15.35
C HIS A 217 1.82 4.10 -15.62
N PRO A 218 1.20 3.23 -14.79
CA PRO A 218 1.04 1.81 -15.08
C PRO A 218 0.48 1.56 -16.50
N ALA A 219 0.98 0.55 -17.22
CA ALA A 219 0.60 0.31 -18.61
C ALA A 219 -0.92 0.07 -18.80
N TRP A 220 -1.59 -0.49 -17.79
CA TRP A 220 -3.03 -0.74 -17.83
C TRP A 220 -3.86 0.56 -17.88
N LEU A 221 -3.34 1.70 -17.41
CA LEU A 221 -3.97 3.02 -17.54
C LEU A 221 -3.73 3.66 -18.92
N CYS A 222 -2.70 3.25 -19.64
CA CYS A 222 -2.30 3.81 -20.93
C CYS A 222 -3.09 3.24 -22.12
N MET A 223 -3.94 2.22 -21.90
CA MET A 223 -4.72 1.59 -22.97
C MET A 223 -5.99 2.39 -23.32
N PRO A 224 -6.26 2.67 -24.62
CA PRO A 224 -7.55 3.21 -25.03
C PRO A 224 -8.67 2.21 -24.70
N LYS A 225 -9.77 2.70 -24.09
CA LYS A 225 -10.99 1.90 -23.83
C LYS A 225 -11.37 1.17 -25.12
N ALA A 226 -11.57 -0.14 -25.04
CA ALA A 226 -12.27 -0.87 -26.11
C ALA A 226 -13.61 -0.14 -26.36
N PRO A 227 -13.95 0.21 -27.62
CA PRO A 227 -15.21 0.83 -27.92
C PRO A 227 -16.33 -0.08 -27.40
N LYS A 228 -17.25 0.47 -26.61
CA LYS A 228 -18.51 -0.20 -26.30
C LYS A 228 -19.08 -0.66 -27.63
N GLU A 229 -19.24 -1.97 -27.80
CA GLU A 229 -19.95 -2.52 -28.94
C GLU A 229 -21.26 -1.73 -29.07
N ALA A 230 -21.34 -0.93 -30.13
CA ALA A 230 -22.58 -0.28 -30.49
C ALA A 230 -23.56 -1.42 -30.68
N CYS A 231 -24.53 -1.52 -29.78
CA CYS A 231 -25.67 -2.37 -29.93
C CYS A 231 -26.28 -2.01 -31.29
N THR A 232 -25.96 -2.79 -32.31
CA THR A 232 -26.61 -2.69 -33.61
C THR A 232 -28.03 -3.17 -33.36
N ALA A 233 -28.89 -2.22 -33.02
CA ALA A 233 -30.30 -2.30 -33.28
C ALA A 233 -30.45 -2.51 -34.78
N GLY A 234 -30.52 -3.78 -35.18
CA GLY A 234 -31.08 -4.16 -36.47
C GLY A 234 -32.59 -4.02 -36.38
N GLU A 235 -33.09 -2.82 -36.66
CA GLU A 235 -34.46 -2.64 -37.16
C GLU A 235 -34.46 -2.77 -38.70
N ALA A 236 -35.56 -3.35 -39.19
CA ALA A 236 -35.99 -3.57 -40.58
C ALA A 236 -35.29 -4.73 -41.32
N MET A 237 -35.99 -5.73 -41.87
CA MET A 237 -37.32 -5.72 -42.53
C MET A 237 -37.94 -7.12 -42.56
#